data_AF-A0A7Y5W7L2-F1
#
_entry.id   AF-A0A7Y5W7L2-F1
#
_cell.length_a   1.000
_cell.length_b   1.000
_cell.length_c   1.000
_cell.angle_alpha   90.00
_cell.angle_beta   90.00
_cell.angle_gamma   90.00
#
_symmetry.space_group_name_H-M   'P 1'
#
loop_
_entity.id
_entity.type
_entity.pdbx_description
1 polymer ?
#
loop_
_entity_poly.entity_id
_entity_poly.type
_entity_poly.pdbx_seq_one_letter_code
_entity_poly.pdbx_strand_id
1 'polypeptide(L)'
;MAPGLDDVAAGRVTVAACLIWIAAPRLRAIGLLDEAAPAPAIEAERLLYGLLQKEPGDAYSRYNSLLRRLVRFEHALDRETQRALGEAGSERRNPVQQRPESPAG
;
A
#
# COMPACT_ATOMS: atom_id res chain seq x y z
N MET A 1 15.22 5.83 -6.78
CA MET A 1 14.63 6.42 -5.56
C MET A 1 13.14 6.58 -5.82
N ALA A 2 12.27 6.25 -4.85
CA ALA A 2 10.81 6.35 -4.99
C ALA A 2 10.41 7.81 -4.70
N PRO A 3 10.21 8.67 -5.71
CA PRO A 3 10.21 10.13 -5.53
C PRO A 3 9.13 10.63 -4.55
N GLY A 4 8.01 9.91 -4.47
CA GLY A 4 6.89 10.30 -3.62
C GLY A 4 7.15 10.18 -2.12
N LEU A 5 7.92 9.18 -1.65
CA LEU A 5 8.19 9.04 -0.20
C LEU A 5 9.10 10.16 0.30
N ASP A 6 10.10 10.53 -0.51
CA ASP A 6 10.98 11.66 -0.23
C ASP A 6 10.20 12.99 -0.27
N ASP A 7 9.22 13.11 -1.17
CA ASP A 7 8.31 14.27 -1.21
C ASP A 7 7.45 14.36 0.05
N VAL A 8 6.89 13.24 0.51
CA VAL A 8 6.10 13.19 1.75
C VAL A 8 6.97 13.55 2.96
N ALA A 9 8.17 12.98 3.06
CA ALA A 9 9.11 13.26 4.15
C ALA A 9 9.55 14.74 4.17
N ALA A 10 9.67 15.36 2.99
CA ALA A 10 10.01 16.76 2.85
C ALA A 10 8.80 17.72 2.89
N GLY A 11 7.58 17.21 3.11
CA GLY A 11 6.35 18.02 3.13
C GLY A 11 6.00 18.65 1.77
N ARG A 12 6.52 18.11 0.65
CA ARG A 12 6.25 18.62 -0.69
C ARG A 12 4.93 18.11 -1.22
N VAL A 13 4.11 19.02 -1.74
CA VAL A 13 2.83 18.70 -2.38
C VAL A 13 3.08 18.42 -3.87
N THR A 14 3.34 17.15 -4.19
CA THR A 14 3.51 16.66 -5.56
C THR A 14 2.43 15.65 -5.93
N VAL A 15 2.28 15.33 -7.23
CA VAL A 15 1.36 14.27 -7.68
C VAL A 15 1.67 12.95 -6.98
N ALA A 16 2.95 12.59 -6.85
CA ALA A 16 3.39 11.36 -6.19
C ALA A 16 3.08 11.37 -4.68
N ALA A 17 3.33 12.49 -3.98
CA ALA A 17 3.00 12.63 -2.58
C ALA A 17 1.49 12.55 -2.33
N CYS A 18 0.68 13.18 -3.19
CA CYS A 18 -0.79 13.11 -3.07
C CYS A 18 -1.30 11.67 -3.23
N LEU A 19 -0.74 10.89 -4.16
CA LEU A 19 -1.11 9.48 -4.33
C LEU A 19 -0.75 8.64 -3.09
N ILE A 20 0.40 8.92 -2.45
CA ILE A 20 0.77 8.26 -1.19
C ILE A 20 -0.20 8.63 -0.08
N TRP A 21 -0.60 9.91 0.04
CA TRP A 21 -1.58 10.33 1.03
C TRP A 21 -2.97 9.74 0.82
N ILE A 22 -3.40 9.58 -0.44
CA ILE A 22 -4.66 8.90 -0.78
C ILE A 22 -4.61 7.43 -0.36
N ALA A 23 -3.49 6.75 -0.61
CA ALA A 23 -3.31 5.34 -0.21
C ALA A 23 -2.90 5.14 1.25
N ALA A 24 -2.62 6.21 1.99
CA ALA A 24 -2.06 6.16 3.34
C ALA A 24 -2.84 5.25 4.31
N PRO A 25 -4.19 5.26 4.36
CA PRO A 25 -4.93 4.37 5.24
C PRO A 25 -4.62 2.88 5.00
N ARG A 26 -4.52 2.46 3.74
CA ARG A 26 -4.19 1.07 3.38
C ARG A 26 -2.72 0.76 3.60
N LEU A 27 -1.82 1.66 3.22
CA LEU A 27 -0.38 1.48 3.41
C LEU A 27 -0.01 1.35 4.89
N ARG A 28 -0.68 2.10 5.78
CA ARG A 28 -0.54 1.97 7.23
C ARG A 28 -1.04 0.63 7.76
N ALA A 29 -2.21 0.18 7.30
CA ALA A 29 -2.81 -1.09 7.72
C ALA A 29 -1.92 -2.32 7.48
N ILE A 30 -0.97 -2.22 6.54
CA ILE A 30 -0.02 -3.28 6.19
C ILE A 30 1.44 -2.94 6.61
N GLY A 31 1.66 -1.84 7.33
CA GLY A 31 2.98 -1.44 7.83
C GLY A 31 3.95 -0.87 6.79
N LEU A 32 3.47 -0.41 5.63
CA LEU A 32 4.30 0.23 4.58
C LEU A 32 4.40 1.75 4.70
N LEU A 33 3.59 2.37 5.56
CA LEU A 33 3.67 3.79 5.88
C LEU A 33 3.56 3.94 7.40
N ASP A 34 4.37 4.82 7.97
CA ASP A 34 4.35 5.14 9.40
C ASP A 34 3.01 5.83 9.77
N GLU A 35 2.42 5.41 10.90
CA GLU A 35 1.26 6.04 11.52
C GLU A 35 1.48 7.53 11.81
N ALA A 36 2.72 7.91 12.15
CA ALA A 36 3.09 9.28 12.44
C ALA A 36 3.27 10.15 11.19
N ALA A 37 3.36 9.56 9.99
CA ALA A 37 3.55 10.31 8.76
C ALA A 37 2.29 11.17 8.47
N PRO A 38 2.40 12.48 8.24
CA PRO A 38 1.25 13.33 7.96
C PRO A 38 0.57 12.92 6.64
N ALA A 39 -0.76 12.75 6.67
CA ALA A 39 -1.56 12.35 5.50
C ALA A 39 -2.97 12.97 5.53
N PRO A 40 -3.19 14.11 4.84
CA PRO A 40 -4.52 14.72 4.76
C PRO A 40 -5.33 14.09 3.61
N ALA A 41 -5.90 12.90 3.81
CA ALA A 41 -6.53 12.12 2.74
C ALA A 41 -7.62 12.89 1.95
N ILE A 42 -8.53 13.58 2.64
CA ILE A 42 -9.61 14.38 2.00
C ILE A 42 -9.04 15.53 1.17
N GLU A 43 -7.95 16.13 1.63
CA GLU A 43 -7.33 17.27 0.93
C GLU A 43 -6.39 16.79 -0.18
N ALA A 44 -5.83 15.59 -0.06
CA ALA A 44 -4.91 15.02 -1.03
C ALA A 44 -5.55 14.81 -2.41
N GLU A 45 -6.80 14.35 -2.49
CA GLU A 45 -7.54 14.27 -3.77
C GLU A 45 -7.73 15.64 -4.41
N ARG A 46 -8.10 16.65 -3.60
CA ARG A 46 -8.28 18.04 -4.05
C ARG A 46 -6.95 18.65 -4.52
N LEU A 47 -5.88 18.42 -3.77
CA LEU A 47 -4.53 18.89 -4.11
C LEU A 47 -4.03 18.21 -5.39
N LEU A 48 -4.23 16.89 -5.53
CA LEU A 48 -3.91 16.14 -6.75
C LEU A 48 -4.62 16.75 -7.95
N TYR A 49 -5.93 16.95 -7.86
CA TYR A 49 -6.71 17.53 -8.94
C TYR A 49 -6.23 18.94 -9.29
N GLY A 50 -5.97 19.79 -8.28
CA GLY A 50 -5.44 21.13 -8.47
C GLY A 50 -4.03 21.17 -9.09
N LEU A 51 -3.18 20.18 -8.83
CA LEU A 51 -1.89 20.03 -9.51
C LEU A 51 -2.08 19.65 -10.98
N LEU A 52 -2.96 18.69 -11.26
CA LEU A 52 -3.23 18.23 -12.63
C LEU A 52 -3.86 19.31 -13.51
N GLN A 53 -4.66 20.21 -12.93
CA GLN A 53 -5.23 21.36 -13.65
C GLN A 53 -4.18 22.37 -14.13
N LYS A 54 -2.98 22.41 -13.52
CA LYS A 54 -1.89 23.31 -13.94
C LYS A 54 -1.10 22.76 -15.12
N GLU A 55 -1.30 21.50 -15.45
CA GLU A 55 -0.62 20.84 -16.56
C GLU A 55 -1.50 20.82 -17.81
N PRO A 56 -0.92 20.87 -19.02
CA PRO A 56 -1.69 20.80 -20.25
C PRO A 56 -2.41 19.45 -20.39
N GLY A 57 -3.61 19.49 -20.98
CA GLY A 57 -4.44 18.32 -21.26
C GLY A 57 -5.66 18.20 -20.35
N ASP A 58 -6.27 17.01 -20.35
CA ASP A 58 -7.47 16.72 -19.55
C ASP A 58 -7.08 16.25 -18.14
N ALA A 59 -7.19 17.17 -17.18
CA ALA A 59 -6.94 16.91 -15.76
C ALA A 59 -7.85 15.81 -15.19
N TYR A 60 -9.11 15.74 -15.63
CA TYR A 60 -10.08 14.75 -15.13
C TYR A 60 -9.74 13.35 -15.64
N SER A 61 -9.39 13.21 -16.92
CA SER A 61 -8.94 11.94 -17.48
C SER A 61 -7.66 11.43 -16.81
N ARG A 62 -6.70 12.33 -16.56
CA ARG A 62 -5.45 11.99 -15.84
C ARG A 62 -5.71 11.59 -14.39
N TYR A 63 -6.53 12.36 -13.69
CA TYR A 63 -6.96 12.07 -12.32
C TYR A 63 -7.55 10.67 -12.21
N ASN A 64 -8.54 10.37 -13.05
CA ASN A 64 -9.19 9.07 -13.06
C ASN A 64 -8.24 7.92 -13.44
N SER A 65 -7.31 8.16 -14.35
CA SER A 65 -6.29 7.17 -14.71
C SER A 65 -5.39 6.83 -13.52
N LEU A 66 -4.94 7.85 -12.78
CA LEU A 66 -4.10 7.68 -11.60
C LEU A 66 -4.85 6.97 -10.47
N LEU A 67 -6.10 7.36 -10.18
CA LEU A 67 -6.90 6.67 -9.16
C LEU A 67 -7.17 5.22 -9.51
N ARG A 68 -7.52 4.90 -10.77
CA ARG A 68 -7.72 3.50 -11.18
C ARG A 68 -6.43 2.69 -11.03
N ARG A 69 -5.28 3.28 -11.34
CA ARG A 69 -3.98 2.63 -11.15
C ARG A 69 -3.68 2.42 -9.66
N LEU A 70 -3.99 3.40 -8.82
CA LEU A 70 -3.81 3.31 -7.37
C LEU A 70 -4.66 2.19 -6.77
N VAL A 71 -5.96 2.15 -7.09
CA VAL A 71 -6.87 1.10 -6.63
C VAL A 71 -6.42 -0.29 -7.08
N ARG A 72 -5.93 -0.43 -8.32
CA ARG A 72 -5.37 -1.70 -8.80
C ARG A 72 -4.13 -2.12 -8.02
N PHE A 73 -3.26 -1.16 -7.70
CA PHE A 73 -2.07 -1.42 -6.87
C PHE A 73 -2.46 -1.87 -5.46
N GLU A 74 -3.39 -1.16 -4.82
CA GLU A 74 -3.92 -1.53 -3.49
C GLU A 74 -4.52 -2.94 -3.50
N HIS A 75 -5.34 -3.29 -4.50
CA HIS A 75 -5.87 -4.65 -4.62
C HIS A 75 -4.80 -5.72 -4.84
N ALA A 76 -3.72 -5.41 -5.55
CA ALA A 76 -2.61 -6.35 -5.71
C ALA A 76 -1.87 -6.55 -4.38
N LEU A 77 -1.70 -5.46 -3.62
CA LEU A 77 -1.06 -5.44 -2.33
C LEU A 77 -1.87 -6.20 -1.27
N ASP A 78 -3.19 -6.03 -1.27
CA ASP A 78 -4.10 -6.79 -0.41
C ASP A 78 -3.97 -8.29 -0.66
N ARG A 79 -3.96 -8.71 -1.93
CA ARG A 79 -3.80 -10.13 -2.29
C ARG A 79 -2.47 -10.70 -1.82
N GLU A 80 -1.38 -9.95 -1.98
CA GLU A 80 -0.06 -10.39 -1.53
C GLU A 80 0.01 -10.49 0.00
N THR A 81 -0.56 -9.51 0.70
CA THR A 81 -0.63 -9.50 2.16
C THR A 81 -1.45 -10.70 2.67
N GLN A 82 -2.61 -10.96 2.05
CA GLN A 82 -3.44 -12.13 2.39
C GLN A 82 -2.72 -13.45 2.13
N ARG A 83 -1.97 -13.54 1.03
CA ARG A 83 -1.17 -14.73 0.71
C ARG A 83 -0.08 -14.98 1.74
N ALA A 84 0.68 -13.94 2.09
CA ALA A 84 1.74 -14.04 3.11
C ALA A 84 1.19 -14.45 4.49
N LEU A 85 0.02 -13.92 4.88
CA LEU A 85 -0.66 -14.31 6.11
C LEU A 85 -1.17 -15.76 6.08
N GLY A 86 -1.65 -16.23 4.93
CA GLY A 86 -2.08 -17.62 4.73
C GLY A 86 -0.93 -18.62 4.77
N GLU A 87 0.21 -18.29 4.18
CA GLU A 87 1.43 -19.12 4.21
C GLU A 87 1.98 -19.22 5.64
N ALA A 88 2.06 -18.11 6.38
CA ALA A 88 2.50 -18.09 7.78
C ALA A 88 1.56 -18.86 8.74
N GLY A 89 0.26 -18.92 8.44
CA GLY A 89 -0.71 -19.71 9.19
C GLY A 89 -0.63 -21.21 8.93
N SER A 90 -0.17 -21.62 7.73
CA SER A 90 -0.03 -23.04 7.35
C SER A 90 1.22 -23.67 7.99
N GLU A 91 2.33 -22.94 8.07
CA GLU A 91 3.57 -23.42 8.70
C GLU A 91 3.43 -23.69 10.20
N ARG A 92 2.58 -22.94 10.92
CA ARG A 92 2.34 -23.16 12.35
C ARG A 92 1.47 -24.38 12.66
N ARG A 93 0.81 -24.98 11.66
CA ARG A 93 -0.14 -26.09 11.84
C ARG A 93 0.47 -27.48 11.66
N ASN A 94 1.79 -27.59 11.50
CA ASN A 94 2.48 -28.88 11.38
C ASN A 94 3.26 -29.24 12.66
N PRO A 95 2.60 -29.68 13.76
CA PRO A 95 3.31 -30.38 14.81
C PRO A 95 3.60 -31.78 14.26
N VAL A 96 4.86 -31.99 13.88
CA VAL A 96 5.44 -33.30 13.58
C VAL A 96 4.98 -34.28 14.67
N GLN A 97 4.13 -35.23 14.27
CA GLN A 97 3.74 -36.36 15.08
C GLN A 97 5.01 -37.15 15.40
N GLN A 98 5.52 -36.98 16.62
CA GLN A 98 6.54 -37.84 17.18
C GLN A 98 5.92 -39.22 17.34
N ARG A 99 6.14 -40.08 16.34
CA ARG A 99 6.08 -41.54 16.51
C ARG A 99 7.20 -41.93 17.47
N PRO A 100 6.93 -42.56 18.63
CA PRO A 100 7.92 -43.42 19.21
C PRO A 100 7.88 -44.72 18.40
N GLU A 101 8.86 -44.88 17.51
CA GLU A 101 9.28 -46.21 17.11
C GLU A 101 9.94 -46.83 18.34
N SER A 102 9.28 -47.82 18.93
CA SER A 102 9.91 -48.68 19.93
C SER A 102 10.14 -50.06 19.29
N PRO A 103 11.37 -50.61 19.38
CA PRO A 103 11.80 -51.74 18.58
C PRO A 103 11.30 -53.07 19.15
N ALA A 104 11.28 -54.07 18.28
CA ALA A 104 11.07 -55.47 18.60
C ALA A 104 12.08 -55.97 19.65
N GLY A 105 11.60 -56.80 20.58
CA GLY A 105 12.38 -57.52 21.58
C GLY A 105 11.48 -58.34 22.48
#